data_AF-A0A9D8B093-F1
#
_entry.id   AF-A0A9D8B093-F1
#
_cell.length_a   1.000
_cell.length_b   1.000
_cell.length_c   1.000
_cell.angle_alpha   90.00
_cell.angle_beta   90.00
_cell.angle_gamma   90.00
#
_symmetry.space_group_name_H-M   'P 1'
#
loop_
_entity.id
_entity.type
_entity.pdbx_description
1 polymer ?
#
loop_
_entity_poly.entity_id
_entity_poly.type
_entity_poly.pdbx_seq_one_letter_code
_entity_poly.pdbx_strand_id
1 'polypeptide(L)'
;MEPSFVRWQAYITTNPVLCQFQHFHFFISEVEQMPPTKLTEKDLKRELHGFHERYPKLGDDQLFVLWFLRAFITENETEAADALCGGAKDKSVDAVLLDAETKNVFIIQGKYRETVNGKNEHRNDVLGFAQLALNISDKPKEFTEFCESLLPEVAERLTKARKRIMQDGYRLQLYYVTLGKCSANLTTEADQLIRSADCNATFQLFDGRQILLLLDDYLGGVAPPVPSLDLEMEGGNGVEVKGIFHRHDTKTDIESWVFSVTSRSVAELFDHAGTRLFARNIRGFLGSTEINRGMEATLKKEPEYFWYYNNGITIICDDADETNSHGKHILRVKNPQVINGQQTTRTLFKVAAKNADASVTVKVIRVTRKGDGTSDQFDTLVSNIVQATNWQNAIRASDLISNDRRQIEIERQFRKLGYWYIRKRQTKSEARRIAGSKRYHMLRTCKKITWSNLFSG
;
A
#
# COMPACT_ATOMS: atom_id res chain seq x y z
N MET A 1 -38.65 21.47 4.08
CA MET A 1 -38.21 20.10 3.72
C MET A 1 -36.98 19.79 4.55
N GLU A 2 -37.08 18.78 5.41
CA GLU A 2 -36.08 18.42 6.42
C GLU A 2 -34.76 17.92 5.79
N PRO A 3 -33.58 18.30 6.34
CA PRO A 3 -32.32 17.68 5.98
C PRO A 3 -32.07 16.42 6.84
N SER A 4 -31.98 15.28 6.16
CA SER A 4 -31.69 13.94 6.69
C SER A 4 -30.29 13.76 7.33
N PHE A 5 -30.23 12.95 8.40
CA PHE A 5 -29.15 12.81 9.41
C PHE A 5 -28.27 11.53 9.25
N VAL A 6 -26.95 11.50 9.61
CA VAL A 6 -26.07 10.28 9.46
C VAL A 6 -24.91 10.10 10.50
N ARG A 7 -24.72 8.86 11.01
CA ARG A 7 -23.98 8.32 12.20
C ARG A 7 -22.47 7.95 12.00
N TRP A 8 -21.59 8.15 13.00
CA TRP A 8 -20.13 7.82 13.03
C TRP A 8 -19.63 7.32 14.41
N GLN A 9 -18.66 6.39 14.52
CA GLN A 9 -18.25 5.72 15.79
C GLN A 9 -16.74 5.86 16.12
N ALA A 10 -16.40 6.16 17.38
CA ALA A 10 -15.02 6.13 17.93
C ALA A 10 -14.89 5.09 19.07
N TYR A 11 -13.73 4.45 19.27
CA TYR A 11 -13.48 3.52 20.40
C TYR A 11 -12.15 3.75 21.16
N ILE A 12 -12.10 3.49 22.49
CA ILE A 12 -10.97 3.63 23.45
C ILE A 12 -10.29 2.29 23.77
N THR A 13 -8.96 2.29 23.99
CA THR A 13 -8.25 1.30 24.83
C THR A 13 -7.99 1.84 26.25
N THR A 14 -8.13 1.00 27.28
CA THR A 14 -8.08 1.39 28.70
C THR A 14 -6.73 2.00 29.12
N ASN A 15 -6.56 3.31 29.01
CA ASN A 15 -5.56 4.08 29.75
C ASN A 15 -6.01 5.55 29.91
N PRO A 16 -6.18 6.11 31.13
CA PRO A 16 -6.77 7.42 31.33
C PRO A 16 -5.71 8.53 31.40
N VAL A 17 -5.61 9.38 30.38
CA VAL A 17 -4.92 10.68 30.50
C VAL A 17 -5.78 11.78 29.87
N LEU A 18 -6.40 12.58 30.72
CA LEU A 18 -7.34 13.67 30.41
C LEU A 18 -6.67 14.97 29.90
N CYS A 19 -5.39 14.94 29.52
CA CYS A 19 -4.61 16.15 29.19
C CYS A 19 -4.53 16.47 27.69
N GLN A 20 -5.14 15.68 26.79
CA GLN A 20 -4.98 15.82 25.33
C GLN A 20 -6.08 16.62 24.61
N PHE A 21 -7.15 17.03 25.30
CA PHE A 21 -8.33 17.64 24.65
C PHE A 21 -8.10 19.08 24.14
N GLN A 22 -7.23 19.88 24.77
CA GLN A 22 -6.94 21.25 24.31
C GLN A 22 -6.08 21.28 23.03
N HIS A 23 -5.09 20.40 22.91
CA HIS A 23 -4.30 20.23 21.67
C HIS A 23 -5.18 19.75 20.50
N PHE A 24 -6.24 18.99 20.80
CA PHE A 24 -7.18 18.48 19.81
C PHE A 24 -8.04 19.57 19.15
N HIS A 25 -8.34 20.67 19.87
CA HIS A 25 -9.12 21.79 19.35
C HIS A 25 -8.31 22.62 18.34
N PHE A 26 -7.02 22.83 18.61
CA PHE A 26 -6.11 23.58 17.72
C PHE A 26 -5.79 22.80 16.43
N PHE A 27 -5.67 21.48 16.53
CA PHE A 27 -5.36 20.60 15.40
C PHE A 27 -6.47 20.54 14.35
N ILE A 28 -7.74 20.44 14.77
CA ILE A 28 -8.87 20.34 13.83
C ILE A 28 -9.09 21.66 13.06
N SER A 29 -8.80 22.81 13.66
CA SER A 29 -8.82 24.09 12.94
C SER A 29 -7.75 24.20 11.85
N GLU A 30 -6.60 23.54 12.00
CA GLU A 30 -5.57 23.47 10.95
C GLU A 30 -5.97 22.54 9.80
N VAL A 31 -6.66 21.43 10.10
CA VAL A 31 -7.17 20.48 9.09
C VAL A 31 -8.28 21.08 8.21
N GLU A 32 -9.10 22.00 8.75
CA GLU A 32 -10.13 22.74 7.98
C GLU A 32 -9.53 23.73 6.96
N GLN A 33 -8.29 24.19 7.17
CA GLN A 33 -7.61 25.18 6.34
C GLN A 33 -6.64 24.58 5.31
N MET A 34 -6.62 23.25 5.10
CA MET A 34 -5.75 22.63 4.10
C MET A 34 -6.38 22.73 2.70
N PRO A 35 -5.93 23.64 1.81
CA PRO A 35 -6.15 23.46 0.38
C PRO A 35 -5.43 22.18 -0.07
N PRO A 36 -5.80 21.60 -1.24
CA PRO A 36 -4.95 20.62 -1.90
C PRO A 36 -3.69 21.35 -2.38
N THR A 37 -2.72 21.54 -1.48
CA THR A 37 -1.40 22.05 -1.82
C THR A 37 -0.51 20.87 -2.14
N LYS A 38 0.19 20.98 -3.28
CA LYS A 38 1.27 20.07 -3.67
C LYS A 38 2.19 19.84 -2.47
N LEU A 39 2.38 18.57 -2.10
CA LEU A 39 3.22 18.19 -0.97
C LEU A 39 4.66 18.64 -1.17
N THR A 40 5.30 19.00 -0.07
CA THR A 40 6.68 19.51 -0.04
C THR A 40 7.53 18.79 1.01
N GLU A 41 8.84 19.06 1.01
CA GLU A 41 9.77 18.62 2.06
C GLU A 41 9.31 19.02 3.47
N LYS A 42 8.56 20.12 3.61
CA LYS A 42 8.04 20.57 4.92
C LYS A 42 7.01 19.61 5.48
N ASP A 43 6.19 19.03 4.62
CA ASP A 43 5.17 18.05 5.01
C ASP A 43 5.83 16.74 5.44
N LEU A 44 6.86 16.30 4.72
CA LEU A 44 7.68 15.16 5.14
C LEU A 44 8.35 15.43 6.49
N LYS A 45 8.99 16.60 6.65
CA LYS A 45 9.66 16.99 7.90
C LYS A 45 8.69 16.99 9.09
N ARG A 46 7.44 17.42 8.90
CA ARG A 46 6.38 17.33 9.91
C ARG A 46 6.06 15.87 10.29
N GLU A 47 6.00 14.97 9.31
CA GLU A 47 5.81 13.54 9.59
C GLU A 47 7.00 12.94 10.34
N LEU A 48 8.25 13.26 9.94
CA LEU A 48 9.46 12.80 10.63
C LEU A 48 9.53 13.31 12.07
N HIS A 49 9.11 14.56 12.32
CA HIS A 49 9.00 15.09 13.68
C HIS A 49 8.06 14.25 14.56
N GLY A 50 6.93 13.81 13.99
CA GLY A 50 6.01 12.90 14.68
C GLY A 50 6.65 11.55 15.02
N PHE A 51 7.59 11.03 14.22
CA PHE A 51 8.38 9.84 14.60
C PHE A 51 9.42 10.17 15.67
N HIS A 52 10.06 11.34 15.60
CA HIS A 52 11.04 11.78 16.59
C HIS A 52 10.46 11.83 18.01
N GLU A 53 9.22 12.29 18.19
CA GLU A 53 8.56 12.28 19.50
C GLU A 53 8.44 10.87 20.12
N ARG A 54 8.29 9.83 19.30
CA ARG A 54 8.20 8.43 19.74
C ARG A 54 9.57 7.74 19.81
N TYR A 55 10.51 8.19 18.97
CA TYR A 55 11.87 7.66 18.84
C TYR A 55 12.91 8.77 18.97
N PRO A 56 13.05 9.40 20.15
CA PRO A 56 13.85 10.62 20.33
C PRO A 56 15.37 10.41 20.16
N LYS A 57 15.82 9.15 20.14
CA LYS A 57 17.23 8.79 19.95
C LYS A 57 17.65 8.72 18.48
N LEU A 58 16.70 8.71 17.54
CA LEU A 58 16.99 8.59 16.12
C LEU A 58 17.24 9.96 15.50
N GLY A 59 18.27 10.04 14.66
CA GLY A 59 18.55 11.22 13.84
C GLY A 59 17.68 11.29 12.57
N ASP A 60 17.72 12.42 11.86
CA ASP A 60 16.87 12.68 10.70
C ASP A 60 16.99 11.62 9.58
N ASP A 61 18.21 11.15 9.27
CA ASP A 61 18.41 10.08 8.27
C ASP A 61 17.75 8.77 8.68
N GLN A 62 17.88 8.39 9.96
CA GLN A 62 17.26 7.17 10.49
C GLN A 62 15.73 7.28 10.56
N LEU A 63 15.21 8.46 10.94
CA LEU A 63 13.79 8.75 10.92
C LEU A 63 13.22 8.70 9.49
N PHE A 64 13.98 9.18 8.51
CA PHE A 64 13.61 9.10 7.10
C PHE A 64 13.52 7.65 6.61
N VAL A 65 14.49 6.80 6.96
CA VAL A 65 14.44 5.36 6.63
C VAL A 65 13.29 4.67 7.36
N LEU A 66 13.07 4.98 8.64
CA LEU A 66 11.94 4.47 9.42
C LEU A 66 10.60 4.80 8.76
N TRP A 67 10.43 6.06 8.37
CA TRP A 67 9.25 6.51 7.65
C TRP A 67 9.09 5.78 6.31
N PHE A 68 10.17 5.63 5.53
CA PHE A 68 10.11 4.91 4.26
C PHE A 68 9.69 3.45 4.44
N LEU A 69 10.29 2.74 5.41
CA LEU A 69 9.89 1.38 5.77
C LEU A 69 8.39 1.31 6.09
N ARG A 70 7.88 2.30 6.81
CA ARG A 70 6.45 2.39 7.17
C ARG A 70 5.53 2.75 6.02
N ALA A 71 6.03 3.55 5.08
CA ALA A 71 5.27 3.98 3.93
C ALA A 71 5.33 2.97 2.77
N PHE A 72 6.33 2.10 2.70
CA PHE A 72 6.53 1.25 1.52
C PHE A 72 6.63 -0.24 1.81
N ILE A 73 7.14 -0.65 2.97
CA ILE A 73 7.44 -2.05 3.27
C ILE A 73 6.44 -2.66 4.25
N THR A 74 6.29 -2.09 5.45
CA THR A 74 5.51 -2.70 6.54
C THR A 74 4.51 -1.73 7.18
N GLU A 75 3.37 -2.28 7.61
CA GLU A 75 2.40 -1.55 8.44
C GLU A 75 2.81 -1.47 9.92
N ASN A 76 3.80 -2.26 10.34
CA ASN A 76 4.23 -2.36 11.72
C ASN A 76 5.39 -1.39 12.03
N GLU A 77 5.12 -0.38 12.85
CA GLU A 77 6.10 0.63 13.28
C GLU A 77 7.25 0.06 14.11
N THR A 78 6.96 -0.93 14.96
CA THR A 78 8.00 -1.56 15.76
C THR A 78 8.93 -2.39 14.90
N GLU A 79 8.39 -3.17 13.98
CA GLU A 79 9.19 -3.93 13.00
C GLU A 79 10.06 -3.02 12.14
N ALA A 80 9.52 -1.90 11.67
CA ALA A 80 10.28 -0.91 10.91
C ALA A 80 11.41 -0.28 11.73
N ALA A 81 11.16 0.04 13.00
CA ALA A 81 12.18 0.60 13.90
C ALA A 81 13.26 -0.42 14.24
N ASP A 82 12.88 -1.67 14.49
CA ASP A 82 13.82 -2.76 14.79
C ASP A 82 14.70 -3.08 13.57
N ALA A 83 14.18 -2.91 12.36
CA ALA A 83 14.91 -3.13 11.10
C ALA A 83 16.02 -2.10 10.83
N LEU A 84 16.04 -0.95 11.51
CA LEU A 84 17.10 0.06 11.37
C LEU A 84 18.46 -0.48 11.82
N CYS A 85 19.49 -0.16 11.05
CA CYS A 85 20.89 -0.33 11.40
C CYS A 85 21.42 1.01 11.96
N GLY A 86 22.37 0.96 12.89
CA GLY A 86 22.84 2.14 13.60
C GLY A 86 24.31 2.48 13.38
N GLY A 87 24.61 3.67 12.83
CA GLY A 87 25.88 4.37 13.02
C GLY A 87 26.52 4.95 11.76
N ALA A 88 27.42 5.92 11.95
CA ALA A 88 28.17 6.59 10.87
C ALA A 88 29.15 5.66 10.08
N LYS A 89 29.13 4.34 10.34
CA LYS A 89 30.02 3.33 9.73
C LYS A 89 29.26 2.16 9.07
N ASP A 90 27.98 2.31 8.77
CA ASP A 90 27.13 1.24 8.23
C ASP A 90 27.33 0.91 6.75
N LYS A 91 28.37 1.46 6.10
CA LYS A 91 28.72 1.24 4.68
C LYS A 91 27.48 1.15 3.77
N SER A 92 26.59 2.13 3.87
CA SER A 92 25.39 2.26 3.03
C SER A 92 24.24 1.28 3.35
N VAL A 93 24.24 0.58 4.49
CA VAL A 93 23.15 -0.30 4.93
C VAL A 93 22.42 0.31 6.13
N ASP A 94 21.38 1.11 5.87
CA ASP A 94 20.66 1.84 6.93
C ASP A 94 19.51 1.01 7.54
N ALA A 95 19.01 0.01 6.82
CA ALA A 95 18.07 -0.97 7.39
C ALA A 95 18.13 -2.32 6.68
N VAL A 96 17.81 -3.38 7.43
CA VAL A 96 17.64 -4.76 6.94
C VAL A 96 16.35 -5.34 7.54
N LEU A 97 15.38 -5.67 6.69
CA LEU A 97 14.10 -6.26 7.09
C LEU A 97 13.92 -7.63 6.41
N LEU A 98 13.55 -8.64 7.20
CA LEU A 98 13.28 -9.99 6.73
C LEU A 98 11.77 -10.25 6.74
N ASP A 99 11.17 -10.39 5.57
CA ASP A 99 9.77 -10.79 5.43
C ASP A 99 9.71 -12.30 5.11
N ALA A 100 9.37 -13.07 6.13
CA ALA A 100 9.26 -14.52 6.02
C ALA A 100 8.00 -14.98 5.26
N GLU A 101 6.95 -14.15 5.22
CA GLU A 101 5.68 -14.48 4.53
C GLU A 101 5.88 -14.42 3.02
N THR A 102 6.52 -13.36 2.53
CA THR A 102 6.75 -13.16 1.09
C THR A 102 8.11 -13.64 0.60
N LYS A 103 8.90 -14.25 1.50
CA LYS A 103 10.29 -14.69 1.29
C LYS A 103 11.15 -13.60 0.67
N ASN A 104 11.11 -12.40 1.26
CA ASN A 104 11.87 -11.26 0.79
C ASN A 104 12.84 -10.79 1.88
N VAL A 105 14.04 -10.39 1.45
CA VAL A 105 15.01 -9.64 2.25
C VAL A 105 15.06 -8.24 1.68
N PHE A 106 14.72 -7.25 2.49
CA PHE A 106 14.79 -5.85 2.13
C PHE A 106 16.03 -5.23 2.75
N ILE A 107 16.86 -4.61 1.92
CA ILE A 107 17.98 -3.79 2.38
C ILE A 107 17.80 -2.38 1.85
N ILE A 108 17.88 -1.39 2.74
CA ILE A 108 17.56 0.00 2.43
C ILE A 108 18.79 0.86 2.70
N GLN A 109 19.09 1.75 1.76
CA GLN A 109 19.94 2.91 1.98
C GLN A 109 19.08 4.18 1.91
N GLY A 110 19.07 4.97 2.97
CA GLY A 110 18.41 6.26 3.04
C GLY A 110 19.39 7.41 3.00
N LYS A 111 19.04 8.46 2.26
CA LYS A 111 19.80 9.71 2.24
C LYS A 111 18.86 10.91 2.35
N TYR A 112 18.70 11.42 3.56
CA TYR A 112 17.85 12.56 3.80
C TYR A 112 18.54 13.84 3.29
N ARG A 113 17.76 14.72 2.64
CA ARG A 113 18.21 16.03 2.17
C ARG A 113 17.20 17.08 2.63
N GLU A 114 17.67 18.25 3.05
CA GLU A 114 16.77 19.33 3.50
C GLU A 114 15.85 19.86 2.39
N THR A 115 16.27 19.77 1.13
CA THR A 115 15.53 20.26 -0.03
C THR A 115 15.34 19.15 -1.05
N VAL A 116 14.09 18.90 -1.43
CA VAL A 116 13.74 17.92 -2.46
C VAL A 116 14.36 18.33 -3.80
N ASN A 117 15.04 17.39 -4.45
CA ASN A 117 15.75 17.57 -5.72
C ASN A 117 16.83 18.67 -5.71
N GLY A 118 17.25 19.14 -4.53
CA GLY A 118 18.23 20.23 -4.41
C GLY A 118 19.67 19.82 -4.75
N LYS A 119 19.99 18.53 -4.65
CA LYS A 119 21.31 17.96 -4.98
C LYS A 119 21.17 16.72 -5.85
N ASN A 120 22.10 16.51 -6.77
CA ASN A 120 22.21 15.26 -7.50
C ASN A 120 22.93 14.21 -6.64
N GLU A 121 22.45 12.97 -6.67
CA GLU A 121 23.16 11.87 -6.06
C GLU A 121 24.34 11.40 -6.91
N HIS A 122 25.43 11.03 -6.24
CA HIS A 122 26.63 10.58 -6.91
C HIS A 122 26.47 9.14 -7.40
N ARG A 123 26.91 8.89 -8.64
CA ARG A 123 26.91 7.56 -9.25
C ARG A 123 27.58 6.51 -8.37
N ASN A 124 28.70 6.86 -7.74
CA ASN A 124 29.46 5.93 -6.89
C ASN A 124 28.68 5.51 -5.63
N ASP A 125 27.83 6.38 -5.08
CA ASP A 125 27.02 6.05 -3.89
C ASP A 125 25.95 5.02 -4.28
N VAL A 126 25.23 5.28 -5.37
CA VAL A 126 24.13 4.42 -5.86
C VAL A 126 24.65 3.06 -6.32
N LEU A 127 25.71 3.03 -7.13
CA LEU A 127 26.29 1.77 -7.61
C LEU A 127 27.04 1.02 -6.51
N GLY A 128 27.67 1.74 -5.57
CA GLY A 128 28.29 1.14 -4.39
C GLY A 128 27.27 0.39 -3.53
N PHE A 129 26.03 0.86 -3.48
CA PHE A 129 24.94 0.15 -2.82
C PHE A 129 24.42 -1.04 -3.64
N ALA A 130 24.26 -0.88 -4.95
CA ALA A 130 23.89 -2.01 -5.83
C ALA A 130 24.91 -3.17 -5.76
N GLN A 131 26.20 -2.84 -5.58
CA GLN A 131 27.29 -3.81 -5.37
C GLN A 131 27.08 -4.72 -4.16
N LEU A 132 26.24 -4.34 -3.20
CA LEU A 132 25.90 -5.17 -2.06
C LEU A 132 25.29 -6.52 -2.48
N ALA A 133 24.54 -6.57 -3.59
CA ALA A 133 23.98 -7.83 -4.12
C ALA A 133 25.07 -8.83 -4.51
N LEU A 134 26.16 -8.34 -5.09
CA LEU A 134 27.32 -9.15 -5.44
C LEU A 134 28.04 -9.64 -4.18
N ASN A 135 28.28 -8.74 -3.21
CA ASN A 135 28.94 -9.10 -1.96
C ASN A 135 28.15 -10.17 -1.19
N ILE A 136 26.81 -10.06 -1.15
CA ILE A 136 25.94 -11.03 -0.46
C ILE A 136 25.95 -12.40 -1.15
N SER A 137 25.90 -12.41 -2.47
CA SER A 137 25.89 -13.66 -3.26
C SER A 137 27.28 -14.27 -3.44
N ASP A 138 28.34 -13.57 -3.04
CA ASP A 138 29.71 -14.06 -3.15
C ASP A 138 29.96 -15.31 -2.29
N LYS A 139 31.11 -15.93 -2.56
CA LYS A 139 31.64 -17.06 -1.81
C LYS A 139 31.74 -16.74 -0.31
N PRO A 140 31.56 -17.74 0.56
CA PRO A 140 31.48 -17.52 2.01
C PRO A 140 32.69 -16.78 2.62
N LYS A 141 33.90 -16.97 2.09
CA LYS A 141 35.12 -16.35 2.62
C LYS A 141 35.12 -14.84 2.32
N GLU A 142 34.87 -14.48 1.07
CA GLU A 142 34.79 -13.11 0.57
C GLU A 142 33.67 -12.33 1.27
N PHE A 143 32.51 -12.96 1.50
CA PHE A 143 31.43 -12.37 2.29
C PHE A 143 31.84 -12.13 3.76
N THR A 144 32.62 -13.03 4.35
CA THR A 144 33.10 -12.88 5.73
C THR A 144 34.07 -11.70 5.85
N GLU A 145 35.01 -11.58 4.92
CA GLU A 145 35.94 -10.43 4.83
C GLU A 145 35.17 -9.10 4.63
N PHE A 146 34.10 -9.13 3.82
CA PHE A 146 33.20 -7.98 3.70
C PHE A 146 32.53 -7.64 5.04
N CYS A 147 32.03 -8.62 5.77
CA CYS A 147 31.38 -8.42 7.07
C CYS A 147 32.33 -7.91 8.16
N GLU A 148 33.61 -8.30 8.15
CA GLU A 148 34.63 -7.77 9.08
C GLU A 148 34.82 -6.26 8.99
N SER A 149 34.45 -5.69 7.84
CA SER A 149 34.55 -4.26 7.59
C SER A 149 33.30 -3.46 8.01
N LEU A 150 32.26 -4.13 8.51
CA LEU A 150 30.98 -3.56 8.94
C LEU A 150 30.89 -3.46 10.46
N LEU A 151 29.89 -2.72 10.96
CA LEU A 151 29.52 -2.80 12.37
C LEU A 151 29.01 -4.21 12.72
N PRO A 152 29.31 -4.75 13.92
CA PRO A 152 28.93 -6.11 14.30
C PRO A 152 27.42 -6.40 14.15
N GLU A 153 26.58 -5.43 14.50
CA GLU A 153 25.12 -5.57 14.38
C GLU A 153 24.68 -5.70 12.91
N VAL A 154 25.25 -4.89 12.02
CA VAL A 154 24.96 -4.95 10.57
C VAL A 154 25.48 -6.25 9.98
N ALA A 155 26.68 -6.67 10.34
CA ALA A 155 27.27 -7.94 9.91
C ALA A 155 26.40 -9.14 10.34
N GLU A 156 25.87 -9.14 11.56
CA GLU A 156 24.96 -10.18 12.05
C GLU A 156 23.67 -10.24 11.23
N ARG A 157 23.05 -9.08 10.97
CA ARG A 157 21.82 -8.98 10.17
C ARG A 157 22.05 -9.43 8.73
N LEU A 158 23.14 -9.00 8.09
CA LEU A 158 23.49 -9.44 6.74
C LEU A 158 23.83 -10.92 6.67
N THR A 159 24.48 -11.48 7.69
CA THR A 159 24.75 -12.93 7.77
C THR A 159 23.45 -13.72 7.84
N LYS A 160 22.50 -13.27 8.66
CA LYS A 160 21.14 -13.86 8.73
C LYS A 160 20.43 -13.74 7.38
N ALA A 161 20.47 -12.58 6.75
CA ALA A 161 19.88 -12.33 5.43
C ALA A 161 20.47 -13.24 4.34
N ARG A 162 21.81 -13.32 4.25
CA ARG A 162 22.52 -14.18 3.29
C ARG A 162 22.10 -15.64 3.45
N LYS A 163 21.96 -16.12 4.67
CA LYS A 163 21.48 -17.48 4.92
C LYS A 163 20.09 -17.70 4.30
N ARG A 164 19.15 -16.79 4.52
CA ARG A 164 17.79 -16.87 3.95
C ARG A 164 17.80 -16.83 2.42
N ILE A 165 18.63 -15.97 1.83
CA ILE A 165 18.74 -15.82 0.38
C ILE A 165 19.32 -17.08 -0.25
N MET A 166 20.48 -17.54 0.24
CA MET A 166 21.23 -18.62 -0.41
C MET A 166 20.69 -20.01 -0.09
N GLN A 167 20.02 -20.21 1.05
CA GLN A 167 19.56 -21.54 1.49
C GLN A 167 18.03 -21.71 1.44
N ASP A 168 17.27 -20.65 1.73
CA ASP A 168 15.81 -20.75 1.89
C ASP A 168 15.03 -20.19 0.67
N GLY A 169 15.75 -19.74 -0.35
CA GLY A 169 15.19 -19.22 -1.60
C GLY A 169 14.53 -17.85 -1.46
N TYR A 170 15.02 -17.01 -0.55
CA TYR A 170 14.52 -15.63 -0.41
C TYR A 170 15.03 -14.76 -1.55
N ARG A 171 14.23 -13.77 -1.94
CA ARG A 171 14.62 -12.74 -2.91
C ARG A 171 15.23 -11.54 -2.20
N LEU A 172 16.33 -11.02 -2.72
CA LEU A 172 16.95 -9.79 -2.25
C LEU A 172 16.31 -8.59 -2.95
N GLN A 173 15.90 -7.58 -2.19
CA GLN A 173 15.32 -6.34 -2.68
C GLN A 173 16.14 -5.16 -2.13
N LEU A 174 16.86 -4.45 -3.00
CA LEU A 174 17.68 -3.30 -2.64
C LEU A 174 16.95 -1.99 -2.95
N TYR A 175 16.77 -1.15 -1.94
CA TYR A 175 16.11 0.15 -2.05
C TYR A 175 17.08 1.29 -1.76
N TYR A 176 17.40 2.08 -2.78
CA TYR A 176 18.11 3.34 -2.61
C TYR A 176 17.11 4.48 -2.55
N VAL A 177 17.04 5.17 -1.41
CA VAL A 177 15.98 6.13 -1.09
C VAL A 177 16.60 7.48 -0.77
N THR A 178 16.24 8.52 -1.51
CA THR A 178 16.81 9.85 -1.34
C THR A 178 15.79 10.96 -1.59
N LEU A 179 15.97 12.10 -0.95
CA LEU A 179 15.31 13.35 -1.33
C LEU A 179 16.05 14.12 -2.44
N GLY A 180 17.25 13.67 -2.81
CA GLY A 180 18.01 14.18 -3.93
C GLY A 180 17.43 13.80 -5.29
N LYS A 181 18.06 14.29 -6.34
CA LYS A 181 17.77 13.97 -7.73
C LYS A 181 18.71 12.87 -8.22
N CYS A 182 18.18 11.87 -8.90
CA CYS A 182 18.98 10.83 -9.53
C CYS A 182 18.90 10.96 -11.05
N SER A 183 19.98 10.61 -11.75
CA SER A 183 19.93 10.56 -13.22
C SER A 183 19.20 9.29 -13.67
N ALA A 184 18.47 9.38 -14.78
CA ALA A 184 17.63 8.28 -15.28
C ALA A 184 18.43 6.99 -15.58
N ASN A 185 19.70 7.11 -15.92
CA ASN A 185 20.55 5.97 -16.28
C ASN A 185 21.05 5.17 -15.06
N LEU A 186 21.06 5.77 -13.86
CA LEU A 186 21.60 5.11 -12.67
C LEU A 186 20.83 3.83 -12.33
N THR A 187 19.51 3.84 -12.48
CA THR A 187 18.68 2.66 -12.26
C THR A 187 19.05 1.54 -13.22
N THR A 188 19.21 1.84 -14.51
CA THR A 188 19.60 0.86 -15.53
C THR A 188 21.00 0.29 -15.27
N GLU A 189 21.96 1.13 -14.89
CA GLU A 189 23.31 0.69 -14.55
C GLU A 189 23.34 -0.19 -13.30
N ALA A 190 22.58 0.18 -12.26
CA ALA A 190 22.44 -0.61 -11.04
C ALA A 190 21.78 -1.97 -11.34
N ASP A 191 20.71 -1.99 -12.14
CA ASP A 191 20.04 -3.22 -12.56
C ASP A 191 20.96 -4.15 -13.35
N GLN A 192 21.78 -3.61 -14.25
CA GLN A 192 22.78 -4.39 -15.00
C GLN A 192 23.81 -5.02 -14.06
N LEU A 193 24.24 -4.26 -13.05
CA LEU A 193 25.19 -4.74 -12.05
C LEU A 193 24.59 -5.82 -11.15
N ILE A 194 23.32 -5.69 -10.75
CA ILE A 194 22.65 -6.72 -9.94
C ILE A 194 22.45 -8.03 -10.73
N ARG A 195 22.20 -7.95 -12.04
CA ARG A 195 22.00 -9.15 -12.88
C ARG A 195 23.21 -10.08 -12.92
N SER A 196 24.41 -9.62 -12.54
CA SER A 196 25.60 -10.47 -12.43
C SER A 196 25.74 -11.15 -11.06
N ALA A 197 24.88 -10.83 -10.10
CA ALA A 197 24.88 -11.47 -8.79
C ALA A 197 24.31 -12.89 -8.85
N ASP A 198 24.91 -13.81 -8.09
CA ASP A 198 24.49 -15.22 -8.00
C ASP A 198 23.32 -15.40 -7.00
N CYS A 199 22.32 -14.52 -7.09
CA CYS A 199 21.09 -14.60 -6.30
C CYS A 199 19.93 -13.88 -6.99
N ASN A 200 18.70 -14.16 -6.56
CA ASN A 200 17.52 -13.47 -7.06
C ASN A 200 17.41 -12.08 -6.40
N ALA A 201 17.99 -11.07 -7.05
CA ALA A 201 18.07 -9.71 -6.54
C ALA A 201 17.41 -8.69 -7.47
N THR A 202 16.85 -7.63 -6.89
CA THR A 202 16.31 -6.47 -7.62
C THR A 202 16.81 -5.16 -7.01
N PHE A 203 16.89 -4.11 -7.83
CA PHE A 203 17.17 -2.75 -7.40
C PHE A 203 15.95 -1.86 -7.60
N GLN A 204 15.68 -0.96 -6.68
CA GLN A 204 14.77 0.15 -6.92
C GLN A 204 15.33 1.44 -6.32
N LEU A 205 15.23 2.51 -7.09
CA LEU A 205 15.64 3.85 -6.71
C LEU A 205 14.40 4.72 -6.50
N PHE A 206 14.36 5.41 -5.37
CA PHE A 206 13.36 6.41 -5.03
C PHE A 206 14.03 7.77 -4.90
N ASP A 207 13.83 8.62 -5.90
CA ASP A 207 14.27 10.02 -5.87
C ASP A 207 13.28 10.93 -5.13
N GLY A 208 13.65 12.20 -4.98
CA GLY A 208 12.81 13.16 -4.26
C GLY A 208 11.40 13.32 -4.83
N ARG A 209 11.16 13.06 -6.12
CA ARG A 209 9.80 13.11 -6.72
C ARG A 209 9.00 11.89 -6.31
N GLN A 210 9.58 10.70 -6.41
CA GLN A 210 8.94 9.45 -6.01
C GLN A 210 8.63 9.43 -4.52
N ILE A 211 9.51 10.02 -3.70
CA ILE A 211 9.29 10.15 -2.25
C ILE A 211 8.09 11.03 -1.92
N LEU A 212 7.88 12.14 -2.64
CA LEU A 212 6.70 12.97 -2.43
C LEU A 212 5.41 12.27 -2.89
N LEU A 213 5.46 11.46 -3.95
CA LEU A 213 4.32 10.62 -4.36
C LEU A 213 3.99 9.56 -3.31
N LEU A 214 5.03 8.92 -2.74
CA LEU A 214 4.87 7.96 -1.66
C LEU A 214 4.32 8.63 -0.39
N LEU A 215 4.76 9.85 -0.08
CA LEU A 215 4.20 10.65 1.01
C LEU A 215 2.73 10.94 0.78
N ASP A 216 2.31 11.27 -0.44
CA ASP A 216 0.89 11.49 -0.72
C ASP A 216 0.06 10.23 -0.48
N ASP A 217 0.49 9.07 -0.99
CA ASP A 217 -0.18 7.79 -0.72
C ASP A 217 -0.20 7.45 0.78
N TYR A 218 0.86 7.79 1.51
CA TYR A 218 0.98 7.56 2.95
C TYR A 218 0.03 8.45 3.76
N LEU A 219 -0.06 9.73 3.44
CA LEU A 219 -1.03 10.64 4.04
C LEU A 219 -2.47 10.29 3.59
N GLY A 220 -2.63 9.75 2.39
CA GLY A 220 -3.89 9.23 1.83
C GLY A 220 -4.33 7.87 2.39
N GLY A 221 -3.50 7.22 3.24
CA GLY A 221 -3.83 5.92 3.83
C GLY A 221 -3.97 4.79 2.79
N VAL A 222 -3.28 4.94 1.66
CA VAL A 222 -3.18 3.95 0.58
C VAL A 222 -1.82 3.21 0.67
N ALA A 223 -0.89 3.73 1.45
CA ALA A 223 0.39 3.10 1.77
C ALA A 223 0.30 2.07 2.93
N PRO A 224 1.16 1.04 2.95
CA PRO A 224 2.10 0.65 1.88
C PRO A 224 1.40 0.25 0.57
N PRO A 225 2.10 0.25 -0.59
CA PRO A 225 1.51 -0.16 -1.86
C PRO A 225 1.28 -1.66 -1.91
N VAL A 226 0.18 -2.07 -2.54
CA VAL A 226 -0.14 -3.50 -2.69
C VAL A 226 0.91 -4.11 -3.62
N PRO A 227 1.51 -5.26 -3.29
CA PRO A 227 2.44 -5.95 -4.18
C PRO A 227 1.82 -6.23 -5.55
N SER A 228 2.65 -6.47 -6.55
CA SER A 228 2.15 -6.88 -7.87
C SER A 228 1.34 -8.18 -7.76
N LEU A 229 0.22 -8.24 -8.46
CA LEU A 229 -0.67 -9.40 -8.48
C LEU A 229 -0.80 -9.93 -9.90
N ASP A 230 -0.82 -11.25 -10.03
CA ASP A 230 -0.98 -11.93 -11.30
C ASP A 230 -2.44 -12.33 -11.46
N LEU A 231 -3.09 -11.78 -12.50
CA LEU A 231 -4.46 -12.13 -12.88
C LEU A 231 -4.41 -13.13 -14.03
N GLU A 232 -4.62 -14.40 -13.71
CA GLU A 232 -4.76 -15.45 -14.71
C GLU A 232 -6.11 -15.28 -15.44
N MET A 233 -6.03 -15.12 -16.75
CA MET A 233 -7.20 -15.03 -17.61
C MET A 233 -7.76 -16.43 -17.82
N GLU A 234 -9.07 -16.56 -17.69
CA GLU A 234 -9.75 -17.83 -17.88
C GLU A 234 -9.59 -18.36 -19.31
N GLY A 235 -9.18 -19.62 -19.42
CA GLY A 235 -9.18 -20.37 -20.66
C GLY A 235 -9.36 -21.87 -20.39
N GLY A 236 -10.20 -22.54 -21.18
CA GLY A 236 -10.46 -23.98 -21.04
C GLY A 236 -11.77 -24.31 -20.31
N ASN A 237 -11.94 -25.56 -19.87
CA ASN A 237 -13.11 -26.06 -19.13
C ASN A 237 -14.49 -25.82 -19.80
N GLY A 238 -14.54 -25.85 -21.14
CA GLY A 238 -15.78 -25.61 -21.90
C GLY A 238 -16.12 -24.14 -22.10
N VAL A 239 -15.29 -23.22 -21.61
CA VAL A 239 -15.39 -21.77 -21.86
C VAL A 239 -14.44 -21.39 -22.99
N GLU A 240 -15.00 -20.93 -24.11
CA GLU A 240 -14.24 -20.37 -25.23
C GLU A 240 -14.19 -18.85 -25.10
N VAL A 241 -13.03 -18.31 -24.72
CA VAL A 241 -12.79 -16.86 -24.66
C VAL A 241 -12.12 -16.42 -25.97
N LYS A 242 -12.85 -15.68 -26.82
CA LYS A 242 -12.31 -15.13 -28.07
C LYS A 242 -11.74 -13.73 -27.84
N GLY A 243 -10.45 -13.71 -27.48
CA GLY A 243 -9.67 -12.48 -27.31
C GLY A 243 -9.99 -11.72 -26.03
N ILE A 244 -9.11 -10.78 -25.71
CA ILE A 244 -9.24 -9.86 -24.57
C ILE A 244 -9.61 -8.50 -25.13
N PHE A 245 -10.57 -7.82 -24.52
CA PHE A 245 -10.81 -6.43 -24.88
C PHE A 245 -9.70 -5.57 -24.28
N HIS A 246 -8.76 -5.14 -25.13
CA HIS A 246 -7.71 -4.20 -24.76
C HIS A 246 -7.95 -2.86 -25.47
N ARG A 247 -7.95 -1.77 -24.71
CA ARG A 247 -8.10 -0.40 -25.21
C ARG A 247 -6.98 0.47 -24.67
N HIS A 248 -6.19 1.06 -25.56
CA HIS A 248 -5.24 2.13 -25.24
C HIS A 248 -5.72 3.45 -25.84
N ASP A 249 -5.95 4.45 -24.99
CA ASP A 249 -6.25 5.82 -25.40
C ASP A 249 -4.99 6.69 -25.33
N THR A 250 -4.38 6.94 -26.48
CA THR A 250 -3.11 7.67 -26.58
C THR A 250 -3.19 9.15 -26.16
N LYS A 251 -4.39 9.74 -26.10
CA LYS A 251 -4.57 11.13 -25.65
C LYS A 251 -4.54 11.23 -24.14
N THR A 252 -5.14 10.24 -23.47
CA THR A 252 -5.22 10.19 -22.01
C THR A 252 -4.12 9.34 -21.37
N ASP A 253 -3.40 8.54 -22.17
CA ASP A 253 -2.44 7.54 -21.70
C ASP A 253 -3.08 6.54 -20.71
N ILE A 254 -4.34 6.20 -20.95
CA ILE A 254 -5.10 5.22 -20.17
C ILE A 254 -5.23 3.95 -20.99
N GLU A 255 -4.83 2.83 -20.38
CA GLU A 255 -5.03 1.50 -20.92
C GLU A 255 -6.08 0.75 -20.10
N SER A 256 -6.82 -0.15 -20.74
CA SER A 256 -7.83 -0.95 -20.08
C SER A 256 -7.93 -2.34 -20.69
N TRP A 257 -8.12 -3.32 -19.82
CA TRP A 257 -8.37 -4.72 -20.18
C TRP A 257 -9.69 -5.18 -19.59
N VAL A 258 -10.47 -5.96 -20.35
CA VAL A 258 -11.64 -6.66 -19.84
C VAL A 258 -11.53 -8.13 -20.22
N PHE A 259 -11.56 -9.00 -19.21
CA PHE A 259 -11.40 -10.45 -19.36
C PHE A 259 -12.09 -11.19 -18.21
N SER A 260 -12.27 -12.50 -18.38
CA SER A 260 -12.81 -13.39 -17.35
C SER A 260 -11.69 -13.94 -16.47
N VAL A 261 -11.95 -14.04 -15.18
CA VAL A 261 -11.02 -14.60 -14.18
C VAL A 261 -11.78 -15.60 -13.32
N THR A 262 -11.09 -16.68 -12.94
CA THR A 262 -11.67 -17.69 -12.04
C THR A 262 -11.83 -17.14 -10.62
N SER A 263 -12.82 -17.66 -9.90
CA SER A 263 -13.04 -17.37 -8.48
C SER A 263 -11.82 -17.67 -7.61
N ARG A 264 -11.02 -18.68 -7.97
CA ARG A 264 -9.76 -19.03 -7.31
C ARG A 264 -8.73 -17.91 -7.46
N SER A 265 -8.49 -17.42 -8.67
CA SER A 265 -7.53 -16.34 -8.89
C SER A 265 -7.94 -15.05 -8.17
N VAL A 266 -9.24 -14.74 -8.10
CA VAL A 266 -9.74 -13.60 -7.30
C VAL A 266 -9.55 -13.83 -5.79
N ALA A 267 -9.70 -15.06 -5.32
CA ALA A 267 -9.48 -15.41 -3.93
C ALA A 267 -8.00 -15.29 -3.55
N GLU A 268 -7.09 -15.83 -4.37
CA GLU A 268 -5.64 -15.70 -4.21
C GLU A 268 -5.21 -14.23 -4.17
N LEU A 269 -5.77 -13.42 -5.06
CA LEU A 269 -5.56 -11.98 -5.09
C LEU A 269 -5.94 -11.31 -3.77
N PHE A 270 -7.09 -11.67 -3.19
CA PHE A 270 -7.52 -11.10 -1.91
C PHE A 270 -6.74 -11.66 -0.71
N ASP A 271 -6.30 -12.92 -0.77
CA ASP A 271 -5.46 -13.53 0.26
C ASP A 271 -4.13 -12.79 0.40
N HIS A 272 -3.50 -12.44 -0.74
CA HIS A 272 -2.21 -11.73 -0.77
C HIS A 272 -2.35 -10.24 -0.43
N ALA A 273 -3.37 -9.55 -0.94
CA ALA A 273 -3.50 -8.10 -0.79
C ALA A 273 -4.33 -7.67 0.44
N GLY A 274 -5.16 -8.58 0.98
CA GLY A 274 -6.06 -8.30 2.09
C GLY A 274 -6.98 -7.10 1.85
N THR A 275 -7.31 -6.38 2.92
CA THR A 275 -8.21 -5.22 2.85
C THR A 275 -7.61 -3.99 2.17
N ARG A 276 -6.28 -3.93 2.02
CA ARG A 276 -5.55 -2.83 1.36
C ARG A 276 -5.88 -2.71 -0.11
N LEU A 277 -6.28 -3.82 -0.73
CA LEU A 277 -6.84 -3.87 -2.08
C LEU A 277 -8.03 -2.89 -2.27
N PHE A 278 -8.71 -2.51 -1.18
CA PHE A 278 -9.87 -1.62 -1.22
C PHE A 278 -9.59 -0.21 -0.63
N ALA A 279 -8.32 0.18 -0.48
CA ALA A 279 -7.96 1.45 0.15
C ALA A 279 -8.54 2.65 -0.62
N ARG A 280 -8.49 2.64 -1.96
CA ARG A 280 -9.11 3.67 -2.82
C ARG A 280 -10.61 3.49 -3.06
N ASN A 281 -11.24 2.41 -2.59
CA ASN A 281 -12.68 2.20 -2.73
C ASN A 281 -13.47 3.16 -1.84
N ILE A 282 -14.44 3.91 -2.39
CA ILE A 282 -15.30 4.82 -1.59
C ILE A 282 -16.39 4.07 -0.81
N ARG A 283 -16.76 2.85 -1.23
CA ARG A 283 -17.70 2.01 -0.51
C ARG A 283 -16.93 1.18 0.53
N GLY A 284 -17.42 1.22 1.75
CA GLY A 284 -17.01 0.26 2.79
C GLY A 284 -17.75 -1.07 2.64
N PHE A 285 -17.21 -2.12 3.25
CA PHE A 285 -17.85 -3.43 3.24
C PHE A 285 -19.08 -3.43 4.16
N LEU A 286 -20.24 -3.82 3.62
CA LEU A 286 -21.53 -3.74 4.32
C LEU A 286 -21.86 -4.99 5.17
N GLY A 287 -20.95 -5.96 5.29
CA GLY A 287 -21.27 -7.22 5.98
C GLY A 287 -22.20 -8.11 5.16
N SER A 288 -22.96 -9.01 5.80
CA SER A 288 -23.91 -9.90 5.12
C SER A 288 -25.16 -9.14 4.68
N THR A 289 -25.14 -8.58 3.46
CA THR A 289 -26.29 -8.00 2.78
C THR A 289 -27.13 -9.08 2.10
N GLU A 290 -28.35 -8.75 1.68
CA GLU A 290 -29.16 -9.62 0.83
C GLU A 290 -28.45 -9.95 -0.49
N ILE A 291 -27.76 -8.97 -1.06
CA ILE A 291 -26.90 -9.13 -2.25
C ILE A 291 -25.82 -10.19 -1.99
N ASN A 292 -25.13 -10.13 -0.84
CA ASN A 292 -24.10 -11.12 -0.49
C ASN A 292 -24.70 -12.52 -0.29
N ARG A 293 -25.88 -12.63 0.31
CA ARG A 293 -26.57 -13.92 0.45
C ARG A 293 -27.00 -14.47 -0.91
N GLY A 294 -27.47 -13.63 -1.82
CA GLY A 294 -27.78 -13.99 -3.20
C GLY A 294 -26.56 -14.55 -3.92
N MET A 295 -25.43 -13.81 -3.90
CA MET A 295 -24.17 -14.28 -4.47
C MET A 295 -23.67 -15.59 -3.85
N GLU A 296 -23.74 -15.72 -2.51
CA GLU A 296 -23.37 -16.98 -1.83
C GLU A 296 -24.31 -18.14 -2.21
N ALA A 297 -25.57 -17.89 -2.51
CA ALA A 297 -26.52 -18.90 -2.97
C ALA A 297 -26.22 -19.33 -4.41
N THR A 298 -26.00 -18.37 -5.31
CA THR A 298 -25.59 -18.61 -6.70
C THR A 298 -24.33 -19.46 -6.74
N LEU A 299 -23.27 -19.06 -6.02
CA LEU A 299 -22.00 -19.82 -6.00
C LEU A 299 -22.11 -21.25 -5.45
N LYS A 300 -23.17 -21.57 -4.69
CA LYS A 300 -23.38 -22.92 -4.15
C LYS A 300 -24.31 -23.79 -4.98
N LYS A 301 -25.30 -23.18 -5.63
CA LYS A 301 -26.37 -23.90 -6.34
C LYS A 301 -26.16 -23.93 -7.84
N GLU A 302 -25.61 -22.86 -8.39
CA GLU A 302 -25.52 -22.60 -9.83
C GLU A 302 -24.28 -21.73 -10.16
N PRO A 303 -23.07 -22.15 -9.73
CA PRO A 303 -21.84 -21.37 -9.93
C PRO A 303 -21.55 -21.03 -11.40
N GLU A 304 -22.00 -21.85 -12.34
CA GLU A 304 -21.91 -21.64 -13.79
C GLU A 304 -22.62 -20.36 -14.26
N TYR A 305 -23.65 -19.91 -13.53
CA TYR A 305 -24.37 -18.67 -13.87
C TYR A 305 -23.82 -17.43 -13.18
N PHE A 306 -22.83 -17.59 -12.29
CA PHE A 306 -22.28 -16.47 -11.51
C PHE A 306 -21.70 -15.36 -12.39
N TRP A 307 -21.02 -15.73 -13.49
CA TRP A 307 -20.46 -14.78 -14.45
C TRP A 307 -21.53 -13.86 -15.04
N TYR A 308 -22.73 -14.39 -15.30
CA TYR A 308 -23.84 -13.65 -15.89
C TYR A 308 -24.63 -12.82 -14.87
N TYR A 309 -24.69 -13.26 -13.61
CA TYR A 309 -25.45 -12.57 -12.56
C TYR A 309 -24.66 -11.45 -11.87
N ASN A 310 -23.33 -11.44 -12.02
CA ASN A 310 -22.46 -10.48 -11.36
C ASN A 310 -22.02 -9.33 -12.29
N ASN A 311 -21.92 -8.11 -11.76
CA ASN A 311 -21.44 -6.94 -12.50
C ASN A 311 -19.92 -6.92 -12.71
N GLY A 312 -19.18 -7.83 -12.05
CA GLY A 312 -17.74 -7.94 -12.16
C GLY A 312 -16.95 -7.14 -11.12
N ILE A 313 -15.65 -7.03 -11.36
CA ILE A 313 -14.67 -6.34 -10.52
C ILE A 313 -13.93 -5.30 -11.36
N THR A 314 -13.81 -4.07 -10.87
CA THR A 314 -13.00 -3.02 -11.51
C THR A 314 -11.77 -2.71 -10.66
N ILE A 315 -10.60 -2.84 -11.26
CA ILE A 315 -9.28 -2.63 -10.66
C ILE A 315 -8.61 -1.45 -11.35
N ILE A 316 -8.07 -0.52 -10.56
CA ILE A 316 -7.11 0.49 -11.03
C ILE A 316 -5.72 0.04 -10.60
N CYS A 317 -4.72 0.21 -11.47
CA CYS A 317 -3.33 -0.10 -11.16
C CYS A 317 -2.39 0.98 -11.71
N ASP A 318 -1.18 1.05 -11.15
CA ASP A 318 -0.15 1.98 -11.60
C ASP A 318 0.49 1.49 -12.91
N ASP A 319 0.56 0.17 -13.08
CA ASP A 319 1.13 -0.47 -14.27
C ASP A 319 0.51 -1.84 -14.53
N ALA A 320 0.58 -2.34 -15.76
CA ALA A 320 0.08 -3.66 -16.14
C ALA A 320 0.89 -4.26 -17.29
N ASP A 321 1.40 -5.47 -17.09
CA ASP A 321 2.22 -6.21 -18.05
C ASP A 321 1.54 -7.54 -18.40
N GLU A 322 1.22 -7.76 -19.69
CA GLU A 322 0.70 -9.04 -20.15
C GLU A 322 1.85 -10.04 -20.38
N THR A 323 1.71 -11.24 -19.83
CA THR A 323 2.70 -12.32 -19.96
C THR A 323 2.01 -13.64 -20.30
N ASN A 324 2.70 -14.47 -21.08
CA ASN A 324 2.28 -15.85 -21.31
C ASN A 324 3.19 -16.78 -20.52
N SER A 325 2.62 -17.53 -19.58
CA SER A 325 3.36 -18.51 -18.77
C SER A 325 2.66 -19.85 -18.86
N HIS A 326 3.38 -20.88 -19.32
CA HIS A 326 2.86 -22.25 -19.43
C HIS A 326 1.55 -22.36 -20.23
N GLY A 327 1.36 -21.53 -21.27
CA GLY A 327 0.13 -21.51 -22.08
C GLY A 327 -1.05 -20.77 -21.43
N LYS A 328 -0.85 -20.15 -20.26
CA LYS A 328 -1.83 -19.31 -19.59
C LYS A 328 -1.52 -17.83 -19.86
N HIS A 329 -2.55 -17.08 -20.21
CA HIS A 329 -2.48 -15.63 -20.34
C HIS A 329 -2.61 -15.00 -18.96
N ILE A 330 -1.63 -14.20 -18.54
CA ILE A 330 -1.57 -13.58 -17.22
C ILE A 330 -1.37 -12.09 -17.38
N LEU A 331 -2.22 -11.28 -16.74
CA LEU A 331 -2.01 -9.85 -16.60
C LEU A 331 -1.40 -9.56 -15.22
N ARG A 332 -0.12 -9.19 -15.19
CA ARG A 332 0.56 -8.77 -13.97
C ARG A 332 0.27 -7.29 -13.71
N VAL A 333 -0.43 -6.99 -12.63
CA VAL A 333 -0.82 -5.61 -12.26
C VAL A 333 0.00 -5.11 -11.08
N LYS A 334 0.57 -3.90 -11.17
CA LYS A 334 1.36 -3.28 -10.09
C LYS A 334 0.49 -2.34 -9.26
N ASN A 335 0.55 -2.46 -7.93
CA ASN A 335 -0.24 -1.69 -6.97
C ASN A 335 -1.76 -1.66 -7.27
N PRO A 336 -2.41 -2.84 -7.40
CA PRO A 336 -3.82 -2.90 -7.76
C PRO A 336 -4.74 -2.39 -6.65
N GLN A 337 -5.80 -1.70 -7.04
CA GLN A 337 -6.84 -1.13 -6.18
C GLN A 337 -8.22 -1.44 -6.74
N VAL A 338 -9.00 -2.28 -6.05
CA VAL A 338 -10.37 -2.62 -6.42
C VAL A 338 -11.31 -1.47 -6.06
N ILE A 339 -11.81 -0.78 -7.08
CA ILE A 339 -12.72 0.39 -6.94
C ILE A 339 -14.20 0.03 -7.10
N ASN A 340 -14.49 -1.14 -7.67
CA ASN A 340 -15.81 -1.77 -7.72
C ASN A 340 -15.66 -3.28 -7.59
N GLY A 341 -16.60 -3.95 -6.92
CA GLY A 341 -16.58 -5.39 -6.71
C GLY A 341 -16.09 -5.83 -5.32
N GLN A 342 -15.94 -4.93 -4.34
CA GLN A 342 -15.49 -5.30 -2.99
C GLN A 342 -16.31 -6.43 -2.34
N GLN A 343 -17.64 -6.42 -2.54
CA GLN A 343 -18.53 -7.48 -2.05
C GLN A 343 -18.34 -8.78 -2.83
N THR A 344 -18.23 -8.69 -4.16
CA THR A 344 -17.93 -9.83 -5.06
C THR A 344 -16.62 -10.50 -4.67
N THR A 345 -15.50 -9.75 -4.62
CA THR A 345 -14.17 -10.25 -4.26
C THR A 345 -14.17 -10.99 -2.93
N ARG A 346 -14.80 -10.42 -1.90
CA ARG A 346 -14.85 -11.04 -0.56
C ARG A 346 -15.74 -12.29 -0.51
N THR A 347 -16.85 -12.27 -1.24
CA THR A 347 -17.77 -13.40 -1.33
C THR A 347 -17.11 -14.57 -2.07
N LEU A 348 -16.44 -14.26 -3.18
CA LEU A 348 -15.60 -15.23 -3.90
C LEU A 348 -14.51 -15.79 -3.01
N PHE A 349 -13.75 -14.98 -2.28
CA PHE A 349 -12.75 -15.47 -1.33
C PHE A 349 -13.34 -16.43 -0.27
N LYS A 350 -14.47 -16.06 0.34
CA LYS A 350 -15.13 -16.87 1.38
C LYS A 350 -15.63 -18.23 0.85
N VAL A 351 -16.05 -18.28 -0.42
CA VAL A 351 -16.62 -19.48 -1.04
C VAL A 351 -15.58 -20.29 -1.84
N ALA A 352 -14.53 -19.67 -2.36
CA ALA A 352 -13.41 -20.33 -3.03
C ALA A 352 -12.68 -21.29 -2.08
N ALA A 353 -12.60 -20.96 -0.79
CA ALA A 353 -12.17 -21.90 0.27
C ALA A 353 -13.01 -23.19 0.36
N LYS A 354 -14.14 -23.27 -0.37
CA LYS A 354 -15.07 -24.39 -0.43
C LYS A 354 -15.18 -25.00 -1.85
N ASN A 355 -14.24 -24.71 -2.75
CA ASN A 355 -14.14 -25.26 -4.11
C ASN A 355 -15.34 -24.99 -5.04
N ALA A 356 -15.93 -23.79 -5.00
CA ALA A 356 -16.86 -23.39 -6.06
C ALA A 356 -16.11 -23.05 -7.35
N ASP A 357 -16.48 -23.67 -8.47
CA ASP A 357 -15.91 -23.38 -9.80
C ASP A 357 -16.79 -22.35 -10.51
N ALA A 358 -16.46 -21.08 -10.31
CA ALA A 358 -17.18 -19.94 -10.86
C ALA A 358 -16.21 -18.94 -11.46
N SER A 359 -16.70 -18.14 -12.41
CA SER A 359 -15.92 -17.13 -13.13
C SER A 359 -16.57 -15.76 -13.03
N VAL A 360 -15.76 -14.71 -13.14
CA VAL A 360 -16.23 -13.32 -13.01
C VAL A 360 -15.51 -12.41 -14.00
N THR A 361 -16.23 -11.43 -14.54
CA THR A 361 -15.66 -10.39 -15.40
C THR A 361 -14.80 -9.43 -14.58
N VAL A 362 -13.56 -9.20 -15.01
CA VAL A 362 -12.63 -8.24 -14.43
C VAL A 362 -12.30 -7.16 -15.46
N LYS A 363 -12.39 -5.90 -15.03
CA LYS A 363 -11.92 -4.73 -15.76
C LYS A 363 -10.69 -4.16 -15.05
N VAL A 364 -9.55 -4.15 -15.71
CA VAL A 364 -8.33 -3.49 -15.23
C VAL A 364 -8.16 -2.17 -15.97
N ILE A 365 -7.83 -1.09 -15.26
CA ILE A 365 -7.54 0.24 -15.80
C ILE A 365 -6.14 0.64 -15.32
N ARG A 366 -5.19 0.74 -16.26
CA ARG A 366 -3.85 1.26 -15.99
C ARG A 366 -3.89 2.77 -16.15
N VAL A 367 -3.46 3.48 -15.10
CA VAL A 367 -3.35 4.94 -15.11
C VAL A 367 -1.91 5.29 -14.74
N THR A 368 -1.17 5.88 -15.67
CA THR A 368 0.24 6.25 -15.43
C THR A 368 0.33 7.40 -14.43
N ARG A 369 1.14 7.24 -13.37
CA ARG A 369 1.54 8.36 -12.50
C ARG A 369 2.69 9.13 -13.15
N LYS A 370 2.41 10.31 -13.68
CA LYS A 370 3.47 11.19 -14.20
C LYS A 370 4.11 11.95 -13.03
N GLY A 371 5.40 11.70 -12.79
CA GLY A 371 6.19 12.30 -11.70
C GLY A 371 6.55 13.78 -11.90
N ASP A 372 5.89 14.48 -12.81
CA ASP A 372 6.14 15.89 -13.14
C ASP A 372 5.34 16.88 -12.26
N GLY A 373 4.61 16.36 -11.26
CA GLY A 373 3.77 17.18 -10.38
C GLY A 373 2.31 17.26 -10.81
N THR A 374 1.87 16.35 -11.68
CA THR A 374 0.47 16.12 -12.04
C THR A 374 -0.23 15.10 -11.12
N SER A 375 0.31 14.81 -9.93
CA SER A 375 -0.32 13.92 -8.93
C SER A 375 -1.79 14.28 -8.69
N ASP A 376 -2.08 15.58 -8.60
CA ASP A 376 -3.44 16.07 -8.40
C ASP A 376 -4.38 15.68 -9.55
N GLN A 377 -3.89 15.62 -10.80
CA GLN A 377 -4.67 15.16 -11.93
C GLN A 377 -4.91 13.65 -11.88
N PHE A 378 -3.91 12.88 -11.45
CA PHE A 378 -4.03 11.44 -11.25
C PHE A 378 -5.08 11.11 -10.19
N ASP A 379 -4.99 11.71 -8.99
CA ASP A 379 -5.94 11.41 -7.93
C ASP A 379 -7.33 11.98 -8.21
N THR A 380 -7.43 13.12 -8.89
CA THR A 380 -8.70 13.64 -9.39
C THR A 380 -9.31 12.68 -10.41
N LEU A 381 -8.53 12.19 -11.37
CA LEU A 381 -8.97 11.22 -12.37
C LEU A 381 -9.44 9.91 -11.71
N VAL A 382 -8.62 9.34 -10.83
CA VAL A 382 -8.95 8.11 -10.09
C VAL A 382 -10.21 8.32 -9.25
N SER A 383 -10.31 9.43 -8.52
CA SER A 383 -11.51 9.79 -7.76
C SER A 383 -12.75 9.91 -8.65
N ASN A 384 -12.64 10.58 -9.80
CA ASN A 384 -13.73 10.72 -10.76
C ASN A 384 -14.16 9.37 -11.34
N ILE A 385 -13.21 8.50 -11.69
CA ILE A 385 -13.48 7.13 -12.15
C ILE A 385 -14.21 6.35 -11.05
N VAL A 386 -13.73 6.42 -9.80
CA VAL A 386 -14.33 5.75 -8.66
C VAL A 386 -15.76 6.25 -8.42
N GLN A 387 -15.98 7.57 -8.46
CA GLN A 387 -17.31 8.17 -8.29
C GLN A 387 -18.25 7.72 -9.41
N ALA A 388 -17.85 7.88 -10.67
CA ALA A 388 -18.66 7.55 -11.84
C ALA A 388 -19.00 6.05 -11.92
N THR A 389 -18.04 5.17 -11.62
CA THR A 389 -18.25 3.71 -11.62
C THR A 389 -19.27 3.28 -10.56
N ASN A 390 -19.43 4.05 -9.49
CA ASN A 390 -20.35 3.75 -8.41
C ASN A 390 -21.73 4.44 -8.56
N TRP A 391 -21.95 5.33 -9.54
CA TRP A 391 -23.20 6.08 -9.71
C TRP A 391 -24.47 5.24 -9.93
N GLN A 392 -24.35 3.99 -10.38
CA GLN A 392 -25.50 3.12 -10.66
C GLN A 392 -26.20 2.56 -9.39
N ASN A 393 -25.64 2.74 -8.18
CA ASN A 393 -26.29 2.33 -6.93
C ASN A 393 -26.24 3.48 -5.91
N ALA A 394 -27.29 3.67 -5.10
CA ALA A 394 -27.39 4.79 -4.15
C ALA A 394 -26.17 4.86 -3.19
N ILE A 395 -25.28 5.83 -3.41
CA ILE A 395 -24.12 6.12 -2.54
C ILE A 395 -24.57 7.08 -1.44
N ARG A 396 -24.21 6.83 -0.17
CA ARG A 396 -24.45 7.83 0.88
C ARG A 396 -23.37 8.91 0.84
N ALA A 397 -23.71 10.15 1.19
CA ALA A 397 -22.74 11.24 1.32
C ALA A 397 -21.55 10.88 2.24
N SER A 398 -21.78 10.05 3.26
CA SER A 398 -20.75 9.50 4.15
C SER A 398 -19.71 8.65 3.42
N ASP A 399 -20.11 7.91 2.38
CA ASP A 399 -19.20 7.05 1.62
C ASP A 399 -18.34 7.91 0.66
N LEU A 400 -18.92 8.97 0.09
CA LEU A 400 -18.21 9.91 -0.79
C LEU A 400 -17.08 10.64 -0.06
N ILE A 401 -17.31 11.07 1.18
CA ILE A 401 -16.28 11.76 1.99
C ILE A 401 -15.31 10.81 2.68
N SER A 402 -15.52 9.49 2.63
CA SER A 402 -14.72 8.54 3.42
C SER A 402 -13.25 8.48 3.03
N ASN A 403 -12.92 8.81 1.77
CA ASN A 403 -11.56 8.92 1.25
C ASN A 403 -11.09 10.40 1.16
N ASP A 404 -11.84 11.35 1.71
CA ASP A 404 -11.39 12.74 1.81
C ASP A 404 -10.14 12.81 2.70
N ARG A 405 -9.12 13.54 2.25
CA ARG A 405 -7.83 13.67 2.93
C ARG A 405 -7.97 14.10 4.39
N ARG A 406 -8.94 14.96 4.70
CA ARG A 406 -9.23 15.40 6.08
C ARG A 406 -9.72 14.24 6.95
N GLN A 407 -10.54 13.35 6.40
CA GLN A 407 -11.06 12.19 7.13
C GLN A 407 -9.97 11.17 7.42
N ILE A 408 -9.07 10.96 6.47
CA ILE A 408 -7.91 10.09 6.65
C ILE A 408 -6.94 10.69 7.66
N GLU A 409 -6.69 12.00 7.61
CA GLU A 409 -5.81 12.66 8.58
C GLU A 409 -6.37 12.58 10.00
N ILE A 410 -7.68 12.83 10.17
CA ILE A 410 -8.37 12.61 11.45
C ILE A 410 -8.17 11.15 11.92
N GLU A 411 -8.32 10.16 11.03
CA GLU A 411 -8.06 8.75 11.37
C GLU A 411 -6.65 8.52 11.89
N ARG A 412 -5.64 9.01 11.16
CA ARG A 412 -4.23 8.83 11.48
C ARG A 412 -3.90 9.43 12.84
N GLN A 413 -4.46 10.60 13.13
CA GLN A 413 -4.19 11.35 14.37
C GLN A 413 -4.86 10.71 15.58
N PHE A 414 -6.12 10.28 15.44
CA PHE A 414 -6.75 9.44 16.46
C PHE A 414 -5.94 8.17 16.71
N ARG A 415 -5.41 7.52 15.65
CA ARG A 415 -4.58 6.32 15.78
C ARG A 415 -3.29 6.57 16.56
N LYS A 416 -2.60 7.69 16.31
CA LYS A 416 -1.41 8.12 17.09
C LYS A 416 -1.70 8.27 18.58
N LEU A 417 -2.91 8.73 18.92
CA LEU A 417 -3.38 8.90 20.28
C LEU A 417 -3.99 7.61 20.89
N GLY A 418 -3.95 6.47 20.17
CA GLY A 418 -4.49 5.19 20.64
C GLY A 418 -6.01 5.04 20.47
N TYR A 419 -6.65 5.93 19.72
CA TYR A 419 -8.08 5.87 19.39
C TYR A 419 -8.31 5.32 17.98
N TRP A 420 -9.46 4.66 17.79
CA TRP A 420 -9.85 4.16 16.48
C TRP A 420 -10.99 4.99 15.88
N TYR A 421 -10.74 5.64 14.75
CA TYR A 421 -11.74 6.40 13.99
C TYR A 421 -12.20 5.61 12.76
N ILE A 422 -13.49 5.27 12.70
CA ILE A 422 -14.03 4.44 11.62
C ILE A 422 -14.62 5.34 10.52
N ARG A 423 -13.85 5.57 9.46
CA ARG A 423 -14.25 6.39 8.30
C ARG A 423 -15.07 5.63 7.23
N LYS A 424 -14.87 4.32 7.09
CA LYS A 424 -15.61 3.46 6.14
C LYS A 424 -16.57 2.55 6.89
N ARG A 425 -17.67 2.18 6.22
CA ARG A 425 -18.54 1.13 6.73
C ARG A 425 -17.76 -0.18 6.82
N GLN A 426 -17.89 -0.85 7.96
CA GLN A 426 -17.27 -2.14 8.22
C GLN A 426 -18.06 -2.87 9.30
N THR A 427 -17.93 -4.19 9.33
CA THR A 427 -18.54 -5.01 10.38
C THR A 427 -17.82 -4.80 11.72
N LYS A 428 -18.51 -5.08 12.85
CA LYS A 428 -17.89 -5.03 14.18
C LYS A 428 -16.67 -5.97 14.29
N SER A 429 -16.74 -7.13 13.64
CA SER A 429 -15.64 -8.10 13.59
C SER A 429 -14.44 -7.56 12.83
N GLU A 430 -14.64 -6.84 11.72
CA GLU A 430 -13.55 -6.21 10.98
C GLU A 430 -12.92 -5.06 11.75
N ALA A 431 -13.76 -4.19 12.33
CA ALA A 431 -13.25 -3.10 13.16
C ALA A 431 -12.38 -3.64 14.30
N ARG A 432 -12.76 -4.77 14.93
CA ARG A 432 -11.96 -5.44 15.94
C ARG A 432 -10.69 -6.08 15.38
N ARG A 433 -10.77 -6.75 14.23
CA ARG A 433 -9.60 -7.38 13.59
C ARG A 433 -8.54 -6.34 13.23
N ILE A 434 -8.97 -5.19 12.69
CA ILE A 434 -8.06 -4.12 12.28
C ILE A 434 -7.52 -3.37 13.51
N ALA A 435 -8.32 -3.19 14.56
CA ALA A 435 -7.87 -2.55 15.79
C ALA A 435 -6.98 -3.47 16.66
N GLY A 436 -6.96 -4.78 16.41
CA GLY A 436 -6.14 -5.75 17.15
C GLY A 436 -6.76 -6.23 18.47
N SER A 437 -5.99 -6.98 19.25
CA SER A 437 -6.44 -7.76 20.43
C SER A 437 -6.88 -6.95 21.65
N LYS A 438 -6.78 -5.62 21.61
CA LYS A 438 -7.12 -4.76 22.75
C LYS A 438 -8.65 -4.64 22.90
N ARG A 439 -9.15 -4.54 24.14
CA ARG A 439 -10.58 -4.27 24.38
C ARG A 439 -10.89 -2.81 24.05
N TYR A 440 -11.77 -2.62 23.08
CA TYR A 440 -12.20 -1.32 22.60
C TYR A 440 -13.61 -0.96 23.11
N HIS A 441 -13.77 0.20 23.75
CA HIS A 441 -15.07 0.71 24.20
C HIS A 441 -15.53 1.89 23.34
N MET A 442 -16.78 1.87 22.87
CA MET A 442 -17.31 2.93 22.01
C MET A 442 -17.46 4.23 22.80
N LEU A 443 -16.78 5.29 22.37
CA LEU A 443 -16.84 6.63 22.94
C LEU A 443 -18.11 7.37 22.55
N ARG A 444 -18.35 7.47 21.24
CA ARG A 444 -19.38 8.38 20.73
C ARG A 444 -19.89 7.89 19.39
N THR A 445 -21.21 7.98 19.21
CA THR A 445 -21.84 7.93 17.89
C THR A 445 -22.19 9.33 17.41
N CYS A 446 -21.36 9.99 16.61
CA CYS A 446 -21.65 11.33 16.10
C CYS A 446 -22.52 11.25 14.84
N LYS A 447 -23.75 11.78 14.87
CA LYS A 447 -24.61 11.89 13.66
C LYS A 447 -24.34 13.14 12.81
N LYS A 448 -23.38 13.96 13.26
CA LYS A 448 -22.96 15.23 12.68
C LYS A 448 -21.58 15.53 13.26
N ILE A 449 -20.57 15.79 12.43
CA ILE A 449 -19.36 16.43 12.92
C ILE A 449 -19.63 17.94 12.82
N THR A 450 -19.95 18.55 13.95
CA THR A 450 -19.93 20.01 14.16
C THR A 450 -19.14 20.26 15.44
N TRP A 451 -18.37 21.35 15.50
CA TRP A 451 -17.49 21.74 16.60
C TRP A 451 -18.09 21.54 18.01
N SER A 452 -19.37 21.83 18.19
CA SER A 452 -20.09 21.66 19.46
C SER A 452 -20.33 20.19 19.88
N ASN A 453 -20.34 19.24 18.94
CA ASN A 453 -20.74 17.85 19.16
C ASN A 453 -19.58 16.88 19.37
N LEU A 454 -18.32 17.28 19.13
CA LEU A 454 -17.16 16.44 19.42
C LEU A 454 -16.64 16.64 20.85
N PHE A 455 -16.84 17.84 21.42
CA PHE A 455 -16.22 18.28 22.68
C PHE A 455 -17.20 18.61 23.82
N SER A 456 -18.51 18.45 23.61
CA SER A 456 -19.49 18.52 24.70
C SER A 456 -19.61 17.14 25.37
N GLY A 457 -19.10 17.00 26.60
CA GLY A 457 -19.15 15.76 27.38
C GLY A 457 -17.86 15.54 28.13
#